data_AF-A0A359AUM8-F1
#
_entry.id   AF-A0A359AUM8-F1
#
_cell.length_a   1.000
_cell.length_b   1.000
_cell.length_c   1.000
_cell.angle_alpha   90.00
_cell.angle_beta   90.00
_cell.angle_gamma   90.00
#
_symmetry.space_group_name_H-M   'P 1'
#
loop_
_entity.id
_entity.type
_entity.pdbx_description
1 polymer ?
#
loop_
_entity_poly.entity_id
_entity_poly.type
_entity_poly.pdbx_seq_one_letter_code
_entity_poly.pdbx_strand_id
1 'polypeptide(L)'
;MNISDNNRITPDYISDLNDNEIFVFGSNLEGYHGGGAAKMAYERFGAIWGQGCGLQGQSYGIPTMHGGVEVIQPYVEEFIDFAAEHSDLTFLVTRVGCGIAGFHESEIAPLFKRALSIKNIWLPAEFVKVLTEE
;
A
#
# COMPACT_ATOMS: atom_id res chain seq x y z
N MET A 1 -10.88 -24.24 7.99
CA MET A 1 -9.53 -23.80 7.56
C MET A 1 -8.87 -23.19 8.78
N ASN A 2 -7.75 -23.75 9.22
CA ASN A 2 -7.04 -23.24 10.40
C ASN A 2 -6.42 -21.88 10.06
N ILE A 3 -6.86 -20.84 10.77
CA ILE A 3 -6.35 -19.47 10.66
C ILE A 3 -5.05 -19.39 11.47
N SER A 4 -4.02 -20.10 11.02
CA SER A 4 -2.71 -20.12 11.69
C SER A 4 -1.54 -20.00 10.72
N ASP A 5 -1.77 -19.51 9.50
CA ASP A 5 -0.72 -19.28 8.52
C ASP A 5 -0.42 -17.77 8.41
N ASN A 6 0.60 -17.35 9.15
CA ASN A 6 1.31 -16.06 9.11
C ASN A 6 0.45 -14.80 9.06
N ASN A 7 0.47 -14.07 10.17
CA ASN A 7 -0.06 -12.72 10.30
C ASN A 7 0.69 -11.77 9.34
N ARG A 8 0.29 -11.71 8.06
CA ARG A 8 0.84 -10.83 7.01
C ARG A 8 0.44 -9.38 7.26
N ILE A 9 0.93 -8.89 8.39
CA ILE A 9 0.69 -7.56 8.91
C ILE A 9 1.94 -6.75 8.64
N THR A 10 1.77 -5.66 7.91
CA THR A 10 2.83 -4.67 7.72
C THR A 10 3.20 -4.07 9.08
N PRO A 11 4.49 -4.00 9.45
CA PRO A 11 4.91 -3.32 10.66
C PRO A 11 4.50 -1.83 10.65
N ASP A 12 4.07 -1.31 11.81
CA ASP A 12 3.64 0.10 11.95
C ASP A 12 4.75 1.10 11.58
N TYR A 13 6.00 0.69 11.73
CA TYR A 13 7.17 1.49 11.39
C TYR A 13 8.15 0.67 10.55
N ILE A 14 8.41 1.12 9.33
CA ILE A 14 9.35 0.51 8.39
C ILE A 14 10.54 1.47 8.26
N SER A 15 11.67 1.12 8.85
CA SER A 15 12.90 1.92 8.73
C SER A 15 13.79 1.48 7.58
N ASP A 16 13.70 0.20 7.22
CA ASP A 16 14.58 -0.52 6.30
C ASP A 16 13.73 -1.59 5.57
N LEU A 17 14.20 -2.01 4.39
CA LEU A 17 13.58 -3.04 3.56
C LEU A 17 14.61 -4.13 3.25
N ASN A 18 14.17 -5.39 3.23
CA ASN A 18 14.92 -6.46 2.59
C ASN A 18 14.94 -6.25 1.06
N ASP A 19 15.91 -6.87 0.38
CA ASP A 19 16.12 -6.69 -1.07
C ASP A 19 14.88 -6.97 -1.94
N ASN A 20 13.94 -7.80 -1.46
CA ASN A 20 12.70 -8.15 -2.16
C ASN A 20 11.45 -7.48 -1.56
N GLU A 21 11.59 -6.57 -0.61
CA GLU A 21 10.47 -5.85 0.00
C GLU A 21 10.21 -4.51 -0.69
N ILE A 22 8.93 -4.23 -0.92
CA ILE A 22 8.46 -3.03 -1.59
C ILE A 22 7.57 -2.24 -0.62
N PHE A 23 7.94 -0.99 -0.37
CA PHE A 23 7.17 -0.07 0.45
C PHE A 23 6.00 0.52 -0.35
N VAL A 24 4.76 0.17 0.00
CA VAL A 24 3.56 0.65 -0.71
C VAL A 24 2.94 1.82 0.02
N PHE A 25 2.82 2.96 -0.66
CA PHE A 25 2.44 4.23 -0.07
C PHE A 25 1.37 4.97 -0.87
N GLY A 26 0.59 5.81 -0.18
CA GLY A 26 -0.34 6.74 -0.81
C GLY A 26 0.38 7.95 -1.40
N SER A 27 0.07 8.30 -2.65
CA SER A 27 0.68 9.41 -3.39
C SER A 27 -0.36 10.36 -3.99
N ASN A 28 0.09 11.44 -4.64
CA ASN A 28 -0.69 12.23 -5.59
C ASN A 28 -0.29 11.85 -7.02
N LEU A 29 -1.10 12.26 -8.01
CA LEU A 29 -0.88 11.90 -9.41
C LEU A 29 0.43 12.50 -9.96
N GLU A 30 0.78 13.68 -9.49
CA GLU A 30 1.97 14.44 -9.90
C GLU A 30 3.27 13.89 -9.31
N GLY A 31 3.20 12.97 -8.34
CA GLY A 31 4.37 12.40 -7.67
C GLY A 31 5.15 13.39 -6.78
N TYR A 32 4.46 14.36 -6.18
CA TYR A 32 5.04 15.25 -5.18
C TYR A 32 5.04 14.60 -3.80
N HIS A 33 6.12 13.87 -3.52
CA HIS A 33 6.29 13.05 -2.33
C HIS A 33 6.83 13.85 -1.13
N GLY A 34 6.16 14.97 -0.81
CA GLY A 34 6.65 15.95 0.17
C GLY A 34 6.31 15.68 1.64
N GLY A 35 5.43 14.72 1.95
CA GLY A 35 4.97 14.47 3.31
C GLY A 35 4.62 13.01 3.62
N GLY A 36 4.57 12.69 4.92
CA GLY A 36 4.12 11.39 5.42
C GLY A 36 4.91 10.20 4.85
N ALA A 37 4.20 9.11 4.56
CA ALA A 37 4.77 7.91 3.96
C ALA A 37 5.41 8.17 2.58
N ALA A 38 4.86 9.09 1.76
CA ALA A 38 5.44 9.43 0.47
C ALA A 38 6.83 10.05 0.61
N LYS A 39 7.02 10.96 1.58
CA LYS A 39 8.35 11.51 1.87
C LYS A 39 9.35 10.44 2.29
N MET A 40 8.92 9.50 3.13
CA MET A 40 9.77 8.37 3.54
C MET A 40 10.17 7.49 2.34
N ALA A 41 9.21 7.17 1.47
CA ALA A 41 9.45 6.42 0.24
C ALA A 41 10.49 7.11 -0.65
N TYR A 42 10.38 8.43 -0.81
CA TYR A 42 11.31 9.25 -1.60
C TYR A 42 12.71 9.33 -0.97
N GLU A 43 12.79 9.61 0.33
CA GLU A 43 14.08 9.82 1.01
C GLU A 43 14.87 8.54 1.25
N ARG A 44 14.20 7.37 1.34
CA ARG A 44 14.83 6.11 1.79
C ARG A 44 14.68 4.93 0.85
N PHE A 45 13.55 4.82 0.15
CA PHE A 45 13.18 3.59 -0.55
C PHE A 45 13.11 3.76 -2.08
N GLY A 46 13.66 4.86 -2.58
CA GLY A 46 13.87 5.07 -4.01
C GLY A 46 12.62 5.45 -4.80
N ALA A 47 11.57 5.97 -4.13
CA ALA A 47 10.52 6.65 -4.87
C ALA A 47 11.10 7.86 -5.62
N ILE A 48 10.56 8.15 -6.79
CA ILE A 48 11.01 9.13 -7.76
C ILE A 48 10.05 10.33 -7.70
N TRP A 49 10.61 11.51 -7.49
CA TRP A 49 9.85 12.76 -7.59
C TRP A 49 9.27 12.92 -8.99
N GLY A 50 7.98 13.20 -9.10
CA GLY A 50 7.29 13.28 -10.39
C GLY A 50 6.62 11.97 -10.84
N GLN A 51 6.79 10.87 -10.10
CA GLN A 51 6.13 9.60 -10.40
C GLN A 51 5.12 9.23 -9.29
N GLY A 52 3.84 9.49 -9.54
CA GLY A 52 2.75 9.26 -8.58
C GLY A 52 2.27 7.81 -8.47
N CYS A 53 2.50 6.99 -9.50
CA CYS A 53 1.89 5.66 -9.62
C CYS A 53 2.92 4.57 -9.97
N GLY A 54 2.65 3.36 -9.50
CA GLY A 54 3.38 2.15 -9.86
C GLY A 54 4.71 1.98 -9.13
N LEU A 55 5.45 0.94 -9.54
CA LEU A 55 6.75 0.58 -8.99
C LEU A 55 7.83 1.61 -9.34
N GLN A 56 8.65 1.97 -8.35
CA GLN A 56 9.74 2.93 -8.42
C GLN A 56 10.75 2.65 -7.30
N GLY A 57 11.98 2.25 -7.66
CA GLY A 57 12.95 1.78 -6.66
C GLY A 57 12.39 0.57 -5.89
N GLN A 58 12.49 0.61 -4.56
CA GLN A 58 11.86 -0.35 -3.65
C GLN A 58 10.53 0.20 -3.08
N SER A 59 9.80 0.98 -3.88
CA SER A 59 8.53 1.59 -3.50
C SER A 59 7.45 1.41 -4.56
N TYR A 60 6.19 1.37 -4.16
CA TYR A 60 5.04 1.36 -5.08
C TYR A 60 4.07 2.47 -4.69
N GLY A 61 3.81 3.40 -5.61
CA GLY A 61 2.90 4.52 -5.39
C GLY A 61 1.46 4.17 -5.78
N ILE A 62 0.51 4.42 -4.88
CA ILE A 62 -0.94 4.36 -5.15
C ILE A 62 -1.50 5.78 -5.06
N PRO A 63 -1.97 6.39 -6.16
CA PRO A 63 -2.59 7.70 -6.12
C PRO A 63 -3.87 7.72 -5.25
N THR A 64 -3.85 8.50 -4.16
CA THR A 64 -4.98 8.64 -3.22
C THR A 64 -5.41 10.09 -3.01
N MET A 65 -4.65 11.07 -3.50
CA MET A 65 -4.94 12.49 -3.27
C MET A 65 -5.74 13.12 -4.42
N HIS A 66 -6.73 12.41 -4.96
CA HIS A 66 -7.62 12.92 -6.00
C HIS A 66 -8.99 12.22 -5.90
N GLY A 67 -10.07 13.00 -5.90
CA GLY A 67 -11.44 12.48 -5.85
C GLY A 67 -11.76 11.63 -4.59
N GLY A 68 -12.80 10.80 -4.69
CA GLY A 68 -13.21 9.87 -3.64
C GLY A 68 -12.68 8.44 -3.84
N VAL A 69 -13.17 7.51 -3.02
CA VAL A 69 -12.76 6.09 -3.06
C VAL A 69 -12.96 5.43 -4.43
N GLU A 70 -13.96 5.88 -5.19
CA GLU A 70 -14.30 5.37 -6.51
C GLU A 70 -13.21 5.59 -7.56
N VAL A 71 -12.45 6.69 -7.46
CA VAL A 71 -11.32 6.93 -8.38
C VAL A 71 -10.01 6.32 -7.89
N ILE A 72 -9.92 6.00 -6.59
CA ILE A 72 -8.77 5.30 -5.99
C ILE A 72 -8.82 3.81 -6.31
N GLN A 73 -10.02 3.21 -6.31
CA GLN A 73 -10.24 1.78 -6.56
C GLN A 73 -9.44 1.19 -7.73
N PRO A 74 -9.46 1.75 -8.96
CA PRO A 74 -8.71 1.17 -10.08
C PRO A 74 -7.19 1.08 -9.82
N TYR A 75 -6.60 2.03 -9.09
CA TYR A 75 -5.17 1.98 -8.75
C TYR A 75 -4.85 0.90 -7.71
N VAL A 76 -5.78 0.64 -6.78
CA VAL A 76 -5.65 -0.46 -5.82
C VAL A 76 -5.79 -1.80 -6.53
N GLU A 77 -6.72 -1.91 -7.48
CA GLU A 77 -6.89 -3.11 -8.31
C GLU A 77 -5.64 -3.39 -9.16
N GLU A 78 -5.09 -2.37 -9.83
CA GLU A 78 -3.84 -2.47 -10.59
C GLU A 78 -2.66 -2.91 -9.70
N PHE A 79 -2.55 -2.35 -8.49
CA PHE A 79 -1.54 -2.78 -7.51
C PHE A 79 -1.70 -4.27 -7.14
N ILE A 80 -2.93 -4.73 -6.87
CA ILE A 80 -3.18 -6.11 -6.48
C ILE A 80 -2.83 -7.08 -7.61
N ASP A 81 -3.19 -6.73 -8.85
CA ASP A 81 -2.86 -7.52 -10.05
C ASP A 81 -1.35 -7.56 -10.27
N PHE A 82 -0.67 -6.41 -10.17
CA PHE A 82 0.79 -6.33 -10.24
C PHE A 82 1.45 -7.22 -9.18
N ALA A 83 1.04 -7.10 -7.92
CA ALA A 83 1.62 -7.90 -6.84
C ALA A 83 1.40 -9.42 -7.06
N ALA A 84 0.27 -9.83 -7.62
CA ALA A 84 -0.01 -11.23 -7.95
C ALA A 84 0.92 -11.78 -9.04
N GLU A 85 1.31 -10.95 -10.01
CA GLU A 85 2.25 -11.32 -11.08
C GLU A 85 3.72 -11.33 -10.59
N HIS A 86 4.03 -10.57 -9.54
CA HIS A 86 5.38 -10.42 -8.97
C HIS A 86 5.54 -11.15 -7.63
N SER A 87 5.27 -12.47 -7.63
CA SER A 87 5.27 -13.30 -6.42
C SER A 87 6.64 -13.45 -5.70
N ASP A 88 7.72 -13.02 -6.34
CA ASP A 88 9.09 -12.95 -5.79
C ASP A 88 9.31 -11.73 -4.87
N LEU A 89 8.48 -10.69 -5.02
CA LEU A 89 8.50 -9.49 -4.19
C LEU A 89 7.49 -9.60 -3.05
N THR A 90 7.76 -8.92 -1.93
CA THR A 90 6.82 -8.76 -0.81
C THR A 90 6.42 -7.30 -0.68
N PHE A 91 5.12 -7.03 -0.75
CA PHE A 91 4.57 -5.68 -0.72
C PHE A 91 4.08 -5.33 0.67
N LEU A 92 4.76 -4.38 1.32
CA LEU A 92 4.43 -3.88 2.65
C LEU A 92 3.51 -2.66 2.52
N VAL A 93 2.20 -2.89 2.65
CA VAL A 93 1.18 -1.84 2.51
C VAL A 93 1.08 -1.02 3.79
N THR A 94 1.33 0.29 3.66
CA THR A 94 1.08 1.27 4.74
C THR A 94 -0.43 1.56 4.87
N ARG A 95 -0.82 2.44 5.79
CA ARG A 95 -2.18 3.02 5.84
C ARG A 95 -2.41 3.99 4.67
N VAL A 96 -2.34 3.46 3.44
CA VAL A 96 -2.53 4.16 2.17
C VAL A 96 -3.83 4.97 2.23
N GLY A 97 -3.77 6.27 1.91
CA GLY A 97 -4.94 7.16 1.94
C GLY A 97 -5.36 7.68 3.33
N CYS A 98 -4.99 7.03 4.45
CA CYS A 98 -5.48 7.40 5.78
C CYS A 98 -4.59 8.40 6.56
N GLY A 99 -3.50 8.86 5.93
CA GLY A 99 -2.66 9.93 6.47
C GLY A 99 -3.08 11.30 5.94
N ILE A 100 -2.25 11.88 5.06
CA ILE A 100 -2.46 13.24 4.53
C ILE A 100 -3.73 13.34 3.67
N ALA A 101 -4.11 12.29 2.94
CA ALA A 101 -5.32 12.31 2.12
C ALA A 101 -6.61 12.29 2.97
N GLY A 102 -6.54 11.87 4.23
CA GLY A 102 -7.58 12.08 5.22
C GLY A 102 -8.75 11.09 5.21
N PHE A 103 -8.66 9.99 4.46
CA PHE A 103 -9.69 8.95 4.48
C PHE A 103 -9.66 8.13 5.76
N HIS A 104 -10.81 7.64 6.21
CA HIS A 104 -10.87 6.67 7.29
C HIS A 104 -10.55 5.25 6.78
N GLU A 105 -10.05 4.37 7.65
CA GLU A 105 -9.74 2.98 7.29
C GLU A 105 -10.96 2.25 6.74
N SER A 106 -12.15 2.55 7.26
CA SER A 106 -13.41 1.96 6.79
C SER A 106 -13.77 2.34 5.35
N GLU A 107 -13.17 3.40 4.81
CA GLU A 107 -13.38 3.84 3.43
C GLU A 107 -12.38 3.17 2.48
N ILE A 108 -11.11 3.05 2.89
CA ILE A 108 -10.04 2.52 2.02
C ILE A 108 -9.85 1.00 2.14
N ALA A 109 -9.88 0.45 3.35
CA ALA A 109 -9.62 -0.97 3.56
C ALA A 109 -10.50 -1.91 2.70
N PRO A 110 -11.80 -1.63 2.48
CA PRO A 110 -12.63 -2.45 1.58
C PRO A 110 -12.07 -2.63 0.16
N LEU A 111 -11.33 -1.63 -0.36
CA LEU A 111 -10.69 -1.72 -1.69
C LEU A 111 -9.60 -2.82 -1.73
N PHE A 112 -8.99 -3.12 -0.59
CA PHE A 112 -7.95 -4.14 -0.44
C PHE A 112 -8.49 -5.55 -0.14
N LYS A 113 -9.81 -5.80 -0.17
CA LYS A 113 -10.38 -7.12 0.19
C LYS A 113 -9.77 -8.28 -0.61
N ARG A 114 -9.49 -8.08 -1.91
CA ARG A 114 -8.81 -9.09 -2.75
C ARG A 114 -7.39 -9.39 -2.30
N ALA A 115 -6.67 -8.43 -1.72
CA ALA A 115 -5.29 -8.59 -1.25
C ALA A 115 -5.16 -9.65 -0.14
N LEU A 116 -6.23 -9.94 0.61
CA LEU A 116 -6.25 -11.04 1.58
C LEU A 116 -5.94 -12.40 0.93
N SER A 117 -6.24 -12.58 -0.36
CA SER A 117 -5.95 -13.82 -1.10
C SER A 117 -4.56 -13.85 -1.75
N ILE A 118 -3.85 -12.72 -1.79
CA ILE A 118 -2.56 -12.59 -2.47
C ILE A 118 -1.43 -12.69 -1.43
N LYS A 119 -0.66 -13.80 -1.48
CA LYS A 119 0.25 -14.21 -0.39
C LYS A 119 1.39 -13.24 -0.10
N ASN A 120 1.82 -12.47 -1.10
CA ASN A 120 2.94 -11.55 -0.99
C ASN A 120 2.52 -10.10 -0.74
N ILE A 121 1.23 -9.83 -0.47
CA ILE A 121 0.78 -8.52 0.02
C ILE A 121 0.60 -8.60 1.53
N TRP A 122 1.22 -7.68 2.26
CA TRP A 122 1.04 -7.50 3.70
C TRP A 122 0.25 -6.22 3.91
N LEU A 123 -0.77 -6.27 4.77
CA LEU A 123 -1.68 -5.15 5.00
C LEU A 123 -1.42 -4.55 6.39
N PRO A 124 -1.69 -3.25 6.61
CA PRO A 124 -1.61 -2.69 7.95
C PRO A 124 -2.68 -3.34 8.84
N ALA A 125 -2.39 -3.44 10.15
CA ALA A 125 -3.26 -4.13 11.11
C ALA A 125 -4.69 -3.56 11.09
N GLU A 126 -4.84 -2.25 10.92
CA GLU A 126 -6.15 -1.59 10.88
C GLU A 126 -6.97 -1.98 9.65
N PHE A 127 -6.35 -2.20 8.49
CA PHE A 127 -7.07 -2.67 7.31
C PHE A 127 -7.51 -4.12 7.50
N VAL A 128 -6.62 -4.98 8.03
CA VAL A 128 -6.99 -6.38 8.32
C VAL A 128 -8.13 -6.43 9.32
N LYS A 129 -8.10 -5.60 10.37
CA LYS A 129 -9.20 -5.48 11.33
C LYS A 129 -10.53 -5.16 10.64
N VAL A 130 -10.58 -4.09 9.83
CA VAL A 130 -11.80 -3.72 9.08
C VAL A 130 -12.27 -4.84 8.14
N LEU A 131 -11.35 -5.59 7.55
CA LEU A 131 -11.66 -6.64 6.57
C LEU A 131 -12.05 -8.00 7.19
N THR A 132 -11.78 -8.21 8.49
CA THR A 132 -12.00 -9.50 9.18
C THR A 132 -12.99 -9.43 10.33
N GLU A 133 -13.34 -8.23 10.79
CA GLU A 133 -14.48 -7.99 11.67
C GLU A 133 -15.77 -7.98 10.82
N GLU A 134 -16.38 -9.17 10.64
CA GLU A 134 -17.80 -9.35 10.29
C GLU A 134 -18.59 -9.80 11.54
#